data_AF-J9F2Y7-F1
#
_entry.id   AF-J9F2Y7-F1
#
_cell.length_a   1.000
_cell.length_b   1.000
_cell.length_c   1.000
_cell.angle_alpha   90.00
_cell.angle_beta   90.00
_cell.angle_gamma   90.00
#
_symmetry.space_group_name_H-M   'P 1'
#
loop_
_entity.id
_entity.type
_entity.pdbx_description
1 polymer ?
#
loop_
_entity_poly.entity_id
_entity_poly.type
_entity_poly.pdbx_seq_one_letter_code
_entity_poly.pdbx_strand_id
1 'polypeptide(L)' 'PDTSNGKQTDFFFIQQEEPEKVAEDIVNLVKNRLPKAYNQKVSNIQVLTPMQRGVVGAANLNMALQNALNPSQIAL' A
#
# COMPACT_ATOMS: atom_id res chain seq x y z
N PRO A 1 9.38 18.13 5.68
CA PRO A 1 8.15 17.50 6.25
C PRO A 1 8.54 16.74 7.51
N ASP A 2 7.67 16.70 8.54
CA ASP A 2 7.91 15.88 9.74
C ASP A 2 7.63 14.41 9.42
N THR A 3 8.62 13.55 9.60
CA THR A 3 8.55 12.10 9.35
C THR A 3 8.84 11.28 10.62
N SER A 4 8.65 11.88 11.79
CA SER A 4 8.87 11.24 13.10
C SER A 4 7.86 10.14 13.43
N ASN A 5 6.88 9.89 12.55
CA ASN A 5 5.81 8.91 12.71
C ASN A 5 4.90 9.19 13.93
N GLY A 6 4.73 10.46 14.30
CA GLY A 6 3.80 10.85 15.35
C GLY A 6 2.34 10.60 14.97
N LYS A 7 1.46 10.44 15.97
CA LYS A 7 0.02 10.16 15.71
C LYS A 7 -0.70 11.25 14.92
N GLN A 8 -0.15 12.47 14.89
CA GLN A 8 -0.73 13.64 14.23
C GLN A 8 0.18 14.17 13.10
N THR A 9 1.17 13.38 12.67
CA THR A 9 2.04 13.79 11.55
C THR A 9 1.39 13.43 10.22
N ASP A 10 1.52 14.31 9.24
CA ASP A 10 0.97 14.08 7.89
C ASP A 10 1.79 13.07 7.07
N PHE A 11 3.07 12.88 7.43
CA PHE A 11 3.98 12.00 6.72
C PHE A 11 4.53 10.92 7.65
N PHE A 12 4.61 9.71 7.11
CA PHE A 12 5.19 8.56 7.78
C PHE A 12 6.32 8.00 6.93
N PHE A 13 7.40 7.58 7.58
CA PHE A 13 8.51 6.90 6.93
C PHE A 13 8.66 5.49 7.51
N ILE A 14 8.67 4.51 6.62
CA ILE A 14 8.90 3.10 6.93
C ILE A 14 10.12 2.67 6.11
N GLN A 15 11.22 2.34 6.79
CA GLN A 15 12.42 1.84 6.14
C GLN A 15 12.28 0.35 5.88
N GLN A 16 12.48 -0.06 4.63
CA GLN A 16 12.55 -1.46 4.21
C GLN A 16 13.43 -1.52 2.95
N GLU A 17 14.40 -2.43 2.95
CA GLU A 17 15.40 -2.54 1.88
C GLU A 17 15.10 -3.68 0.91
N GLU A 18 14.36 -4.70 1.35
CA GLU A 18 13.98 -5.85 0.54
C GLU A 18 12.71 -5.54 -0.28
N PRO A 19 12.78 -5.46 -1.62
CA PRO A 19 11.66 -5.04 -2.46
C PRO A 19 10.38 -5.88 -2.27
N GLU A 20 10.55 -7.19 -2.05
CA GLU A 20 9.46 -8.13 -1.81
C GLU A 20 8.72 -7.77 -0.52
N LYS A 21 9.46 -7.51 0.56
CA LYS A 21 8.88 -7.05 1.83
C LYS A 21 8.24 -5.67 1.70
N VAL A 22 8.81 -4.76 0.90
CA VAL A 22 8.16 -3.46 0.61
C VAL A 22 6.78 -3.68 -0.01
N ALA A 23 6.67 -4.57 -0.99
CA ALA A 23 5.40 -4.86 -1.64
C ALA A 23 4.37 -5.48 -0.65
N GLU A 24 4.81 -6.42 0.18
CA GLU A 24 3.97 -7.01 1.25
C GLU A 24 3.50 -5.95 2.26
N ASP A 25 4.41 -5.09 2.70
CA ASP A 25 4.12 -3.99 3.64
C ASP A 25 3.11 -3.02 3.05
N ILE A 26 3.24 -2.65 1.77
CA ILE A 26 2.26 -1.80 1.06
C ILE A 26 0.88 -2.46 1.04
N VAL A 27 0.78 -3.74 0.69
CA VAL A 27 -0.50 -4.46 0.68
C VAL A 27 -1.12 -4.47 2.07
N ASN A 28 -0.33 -4.74 3.11
CA ASN A 28 -0.82 -4.74 4.49
C ASN A 28 -1.23 -3.34 4.98
N LEU A 29 -0.51 -2.29 4.58
CA LEU A 29 -0.86 -0.90 4.86
C LEU A 29 -2.24 -0.55 4.30
N VAL A 30 -2.45 -0.82 3.01
CA VAL A 30 -3.71 -0.51 2.31
C VAL A 30 -4.86 -1.36 2.81
N LYS A 31 -4.65 -2.67 2.98
CA LYS A 31 -5.71 -3.61 3.37
C LYS A 31 -6.12 -3.49 4.83
N ASN A 32 -5.16 -3.22 5.73
CA ASN A 32 -5.38 -3.38 7.17
C ASN A 32 -5.05 -2.13 7.98
N ARG A 33 -3.83 -1.58 7.88
CA ARG A 33 -3.35 -0.57 8.84
C ARG A 33 -4.00 0.79 8.64
N LEU A 34 -4.01 1.30 7.41
CA LEU A 34 -4.55 2.63 7.10
C LEU A 34 -6.07 2.71 7.28
N PRO A 35 -6.88 1.73 6.80
CA PRO A 35 -8.32 1.74 7.05
C PRO A 35 -8.66 1.79 8.54
N LYS A 36 -7.95 1.01 9.37
CA LYS A 36 -8.17 0.97 10.83
C LYS A 36 -7.73 2.24 11.54
N ALA A 37 -6.57 2.80 11.18
CA ALA A 37 -6.01 3.97 11.84
C ALA A 37 -6.82 5.24 11.55
N TYR A 38 -7.33 5.38 10.32
CA TYR A 38 -8.00 6.60 9.85
C TYR A 38 -9.51 6.45 9.67
N ASN A 39 -10.06 5.27 9.97
CA ASN A 39 -11.48 4.93 9.76
C ASN A 39 -11.96 5.22 8.33
N GLN A 40 -11.14 4.85 7.34
CA GLN A 40 -11.38 5.09 5.91
C GLN A 40 -11.70 3.79 5.17
N LYS A 41 -12.47 3.90 4.09
CA LYS A 41 -12.66 2.79 3.14
C LYS A 41 -11.38 2.56 2.36
N VAL A 42 -11.08 1.30 2.04
CA VAL A 42 -9.91 0.94 1.22
C VAL A 42 -9.95 1.65 -0.15
N SER A 43 -11.14 1.84 -0.73
CA SER A 43 -11.35 2.56 -2.00
C SER A 43 -10.87 4.01 -2.00
N ASN A 44 -10.66 4.61 -0.82
CA ASN A 44 -10.17 5.98 -0.68
C ASN A 44 -8.62 6.05 -0.61
N ILE A 45 -7.94 4.91 -0.62
CA ILE A 45 -6.48 4.83 -0.49
C ILE A 45 -5.86 4.68 -1.88
N GLN A 46 -4.92 5.56 -2.21
CA GLN A 46 -4.18 5.52 -3.46
C GLN A 46 -2.70 5.20 -3.19
N VAL A 47 -2.13 4.28 -3.97
CA VAL A 47 -0.69 3.97 -3.95
C VAL A 47 -0.04 4.62 -5.16
N LEU A 48 0.95 5.47 -4.90
CA LEU A 48 1.78 6.12 -5.93
C LEU A 48 3.19 5.53 -5.87
N THR A 49 3.72 5.15 -7.02
CA THR A 49 5.09 4.64 -7.14
C THR A 49 5.75 5.27 -8.37
N PRO A 50 7.04 5.67 -8.30
CA PRO A 50 7.73 6.28 -9.41
C PRO A 50 8.04 5.30 -10.55
N MET A 51 7.97 3.99 -10.27
CA MET A 51 8.34 2.93 -11.23
C MET A 51 7.10 2.27 -11.81
N GLN A 52 7.12 1.98 -13.12
CA GLN A 52 6.06 1.20 -13.77
C GLN A 52 6.25 -0.32 -13.60
N ARG A 53 7.50 -0.80 -13.66
CA ARG A 53 7.87 -2.23 -13.61
C ARG A 53 8.72 -2.55 -12.38
N GLY A 54 8.91 -3.84 -12.11
CA GLY A 54 9.64 -4.35 -10.95
C GLY A 54 8.71 -4.66 -9.76
N VAL A 55 9.28 -5.23 -8.69
CA VAL A 55 8.55 -5.72 -7.52
C VAL A 55 7.71 -4.63 -6.84
N VAL A 56 8.25 -3.41 -6.75
CA VAL A 56 7.57 -2.23 -6.20
C VAL A 56 7.03 -1.29 -7.29
N GLY A 57 6.95 -1.77 -8.53
CA GLY A 57 6.39 -1.03 -9.65
C GLY A 57 4.87 -1.07 -9.70
N ALA A 58 4.27 -0.08 -10.35
CA ALA A 58 2.82 0.09 -10.41
C ALA A 58 2.09 -1.16 -10.91
N ALA A 59 2.63 -1.83 -11.93
CA ALA A 59 2.02 -3.05 -12.48
C ALA A 59 1.93 -4.19 -11.44
N ASN A 60 3.03 -4.46 -10.73
CA ASN A 60 3.06 -5.53 -9.73
C ASN A 60 2.21 -5.19 -8.51
N LEU A 61 2.33 -3.97 -7.99
CA LEU A 61 1.56 -3.51 -6.83
C LEU A 61 0.06 -3.53 -7.11
N ASN A 62 -0.38 -3.12 -8.30
CA ASN A 62 -1.79 -3.15 -8.67
C ASN A 62 -2.35 -4.59 -8.67
N MET A 63 -1.62 -5.54 -9.26
CA MET A 63 -2.01 -6.95 -9.24
C MET A 63 -2.05 -7.53 -7.81
N ALA A 64 -1.03 -7.26 -7.00
CA ALA A 64 -0.96 -7.72 -5.61
C ALA A 64 -2.12 -7.15 -4.77
N LEU A 65 -2.41 -5.85 -4.92
CA LEU A 65 -3.54 -5.19 -4.25
C LEU A 65 -4.88 -5.74 -4.71
N GLN A 66 -5.08 -5.94 -6.02
CA GLN A 66 -6.31 -6.54 -6.54
C GLN A 66 -6.54 -7.95 -5.97
N ASN A 67 -5.51 -8.80 -5.97
CA ASN A 67 -5.61 -10.14 -5.38
C ASN A 67 -5.95 -10.09 -3.89
N ALA A 68 -5.39 -9.12 -3.16
CA ALA A 68 -5.60 -8.99 -1.72
C ALA A 68 -6.97 -8.38 -1.34
N LEU A 69 -7.54 -7.53 -2.19
CA LEU A 69 -8.73 -6.72 -1.91
C LEU A 69 -9.98 -7.20 -2.65
N ASN A 70 -9.82 -7.80 -3.83
CA ASN A 70 -10.87 -8.24 -4.73
C ASN A 70 -10.78 -9.75 -5.04
N PRO A 71 -10.79 -10.65 -4.04
CA PRO A 71 -10.56 -12.09 -4.24
C PRO A 71 -11.65 -12.79 -5.07
N SER A 72 -12.73 -12.10 -5.44
CA SER A 72 -13.91 -12.66 -6.09
C SER A 72 -14.07 -12.31 -7.57
N GLN A 73 -13.07 -11.70 -8.21
CA GLN A 73 -13.19 -11.39 -9.64
C GLN A 73 -12.99 -12.65 -10.49
N ILE A 74 -14.09 -13.38 -10.68
CA ILE A 74 -14.36 -14.07 -11.95
C ILE A 74 -14.08 -13.02 -13.04
N ALA A 75 -13.00 -13.24 -13.78
CA ALA A 75 -12.65 -12.46 -14.94
C ALA A 75 -13.84 -12.46 -15.91
N LEU A 76 -14.30 -11.27 -16.27
CA LEU A 76 -14.98 -11.03 -17.55
C LEU A 76 -13.90 -10.74 -18.59
#